data_AF-A0A2N9L975-F1
#
_entry.id   AF-A0A2N9L975-F1
#
_cell.length_a   1.000
_cell.length_b   1.000
_cell.length_c   1.000
_cell.angle_alpha   90.00
_cell.angle_beta   90.00
_cell.angle_gamma   90.00
#
_symmetry.space_group_name_H-M   'P 1'
#
loop_
_entity.id
_entity.type
_entity.pdbx_description
1 polymer ?
#
loop_
_entity_poly.entity_id
_entity_poly.type
_entity_poly.pdbx_seq_one_letter_code
_entity_poly.pdbx_strand_id
1 'polypeptide(L)'
;MRSYGRTAISHPTIARYTARVNIPRELPLDDDRLTHGAWCDRMAPGEFAVHYSSFPAGAANVPFCTVFASLTEAVNHAEKQVRECPDLRCTIYDHRGFVGPPLKDIRGAGFKDKFSLSPAFRRWAGVIPFFGGSALTIIDWRTDFALSWPAMIGTRIMAPGFGLLFMDVILTINERRKKRDSTGP
;
A
#
# COMPACT_ATOMS: atom_id res chain seq x y z
N MET A 1 -57.53 58.31 17.92
CA MET A 1 -56.95 57.33 16.98
C MET A 1 -55.45 57.22 17.25
N ARG A 2 -55.00 56.13 17.89
CA ARG A 2 -53.60 55.87 18.24
C ARG A 2 -52.98 54.97 17.18
N SER A 3 -52.01 55.48 16.43
CA SER A 3 -51.20 54.71 15.47
C SER A 3 -49.95 54.19 16.19
N TYR A 4 -49.87 52.88 16.40
CA TYR A 4 -48.68 52.22 16.95
C TYR A 4 -47.68 51.92 15.84
N GLY A 5 -46.46 52.43 16.00
CA GLY A 5 -45.32 52.16 15.15
C GLY A 5 -44.86 50.71 15.22
N ARG A 6 -44.49 50.16 14.07
CA ARG A 6 -43.98 48.79 13.90
C ARG A 6 -42.46 48.86 13.70
N THR A 7 -41.71 48.66 14.78
CA THR A 7 -40.24 48.57 14.75
C THR A 7 -39.86 47.16 14.27
N ALA A 8 -39.24 47.07 13.09
CA ALA A 8 -38.69 45.82 12.56
C ALA A 8 -37.37 45.51 13.28
N ILE A 9 -37.35 44.45 14.08
CA ILE A 9 -36.14 43.91 14.69
C ILE A 9 -35.56 42.88 13.71
N SER A 10 -34.51 43.26 13.00
CA SER A 10 -33.70 42.34 12.20
C SER A 10 -32.87 41.46 13.14
N HIS A 11 -33.22 40.17 13.23
CA HIS A 11 -32.39 39.19 13.91
C HIS A 11 -31.08 38.98 13.12
N PRO A 12 -29.89 39.07 13.76
CA PRO A 12 -28.66 38.61 13.15
C PRO A 12 -28.68 37.08 13.04
N THR A 13 -28.59 36.57 11.81
CA THR A 13 -28.36 35.16 11.50
C THR A 13 -27.00 34.74 12.06
N ILE A 14 -26.99 34.19 13.26
CA ILE A 14 -25.83 33.48 13.81
C ILE A 14 -25.69 32.18 13.02
N ALA A 15 -24.88 32.21 11.96
CA ALA A 15 -24.37 31.01 11.31
C ALA A 15 -23.54 30.24 12.34
N ARG A 16 -24.19 29.28 13.01
CA ARG A 16 -23.51 28.30 13.86
C ARG A 16 -22.61 27.45 12.96
N TYR A 17 -21.33 27.81 12.88
CA TYR A 17 -20.27 26.87 12.53
C TYR A 17 -20.20 25.83 13.65
N THR A 18 -21.07 24.83 13.59
CA THR A 18 -20.82 23.59 14.30
C THR A 18 -19.65 22.94 13.59
N ALA A 19 -18.45 23.13 14.13
CA ALA A 19 -17.35 22.22 13.89
C ALA A 19 -17.88 20.83 14.30
N ARG A 20 -18.37 20.05 13.33
CA ARG A 20 -18.65 18.64 13.56
C ARG A 20 -17.34 18.05 14.02
N VAL A 21 -17.29 17.60 15.26
CA VAL A 21 -16.25 16.67 15.70
C VAL A 21 -16.44 15.46 14.80
N ASN A 22 -15.65 15.37 13.73
CA ASN A 22 -15.66 14.23 12.83
C ASN A 22 -14.96 13.10 13.57
N ILE A 23 -15.76 12.37 14.35
CA ILE A 23 -15.32 11.15 15.00
C ILE A 23 -14.89 10.19 13.88
N PRO A 24 -13.67 9.63 13.93
CA PRO A 24 -13.23 8.66 12.94
C PRO A 24 -14.19 7.48 12.90
N ARG A 25 -14.59 7.06 11.70
CA ARG A 25 -15.53 5.93 11.53
C ARG A 25 -14.76 4.66 11.19
N GLU A 26 -15.12 3.57 11.84
CA GLU A 26 -14.58 2.25 11.51
C GLU A 26 -15.44 1.60 10.43
N LEU A 27 -14.78 0.98 9.46
CA LEU A 27 -15.42 0.48 8.27
C LEU A 27 -14.86 -0.93 7.96
N PRO A 28 -15.68 -1.99 8.04
CA PRO A 28 -15.20 -3.36 7.84
C PRO A 28 -14.77 -3.59 6.39
N LEU A 29 -13.60 -4.17 6.15
CA LEU A 29 -13.03 -4.36 4.81
C LEU A 29 -13.76 -5.47 4.04
N ASP A 30 -14.10 -6.54 4.74
CA ASP A 30 -14.94 -7.62 4.24
C ASP A 30 -16.34 -7.46 4.84
N ASP A 31 -17.33 -7.32 3.97
CA ASP A 31 -18.75 -7.35 4.32
C ASP A 31 -19.35 -8.45 3.46
N ASP A 32 -19.82 -9.55 4.08
CA ASP A 32 -20.38 -10.72 3.39
C ASP A 32 -21.55 -10.38 2.46
N ARG A 33 -22.12 -9.18 2.60
CA ARG A 33 -23.22 -8.67 1.76
C ARG A 33 -22.76 -7.93 0.52
N LEU A 34 -21.46 -7.67 0.36
CA LEU A 34 -20.88 -6.90 -0.73
C LEU A 34 -19.73 -7.65 -1.42
N THR A 35 -19.54 -7.38 -2.71
CA THR A 35 -18.34 -7.83 -3.45
C THR A 35 -17.07 -7.22 -2.85
N HIS A 36 -15.98 -8.00 -2.77
CA HIS A 36 -14.66 -7.53 -2.31
C HIS A 36 -14.28 -6.18 -2.95
N GLY A 37 -13.94 -5.18 -2.13
CA GLY A 37 -13.59 -3.83 -2.59
C GLY A 37 -14.67 -2.75 -2.37
N ALA A 38 -15.90 -3.14 -2.01
CA ALA A 38 -17.03 -2.21 -1.78
C ALA A 38 -16.87 -1.26 -0.59
N TRP A 39 -15.78 -1.37 0.18
CA TRP A 39 -15.52 -0.47 1.29
C TRP A 39 -15.23 0.96 0.81
N CYS A 40 -14.60 1.12 -0.35
CA CYS A 40 -14.27 2.41 -0.93
C CYS A 40 -15.54 3.16 -1.37
N ASP A 41 -16.55 2.45 -1.86
CA ASP A 41 -17.84 3.02 -2.28
C ASP A 41 -18.62 3.65 -1.12
N ARG A 42 -18.27 3.27 0.13
CA ARG A 42 -18.83 3.86 1.35
C ARG A 42 -18.08 5.12 1.79
N MET A 43 -17.07 5.56 1.05
CA MET A 43 -16.32 6.79 1.29
C MET A 43 -16.81 7.95 0.41
N ALA A 44 -16.96 9.10 1.03
CA ALA A 44 -17.20 10.34 0.33
C ALA A 44 -15.90 10.89 -0.26
N PRO A 45 -15.95 11.65 -1.38
CA PRO A 45 -14.80 12.38 -1.88
C PRO A 45 -14.22 13.31 -0.80
N GLY A 46 -12.90 13.27 -0.63
CA GLY A 46 -12.20 14.02 0.42
C GLY A 46 -12.03 13.28 1.74
N GLU A 47 -12.57 12.06 1.87
CA GLU A 47 -12.27 11.18 3.00
C GLU A 47 -11.07 10.27 2.71
N PHE A 48 -10.42 9.84 3.78
CA PHE A 48 -9.19 9.05 3.75
C PHE A 48 -9.29 7.84 4.67
N ALA A 49 -9.03 6.65 4.14
CA ALA A 49 -9.06 5.41 4.90
C ALA A 49 -7.64 4.99 5.29
N VAL A 50 -7.45 4.68 6.57
CA VAL A 50 -6.23 4.06 7.10
C VAL A 50 -6.46 2.56 7.19
N HIS A 51 -5.70 1.81 6.39
CA HIS A 51 -5.68 0.36 6.36
C HIS A 51 -4.51 -0.17 7.18
N TYR A 52 -4.76 -1.18 8.00
CA TYR A 52 -3.78 -1.78 8.89
C TYR A 52 -3.27 -3.11 8.33
N SER A 53 -1.97 -3.41 8.47
CA SER A 53 -1.39 -4.67 7.97
C SER A 53 -1.76 -5.90 8.79
N SER A 54 -2.01 -5.71 10.08
CA SER A 54 -2.27 -6.79 11.03
C SER A 54 -2.85 -6.21 12.31
N PHE A 55 -4.16 -5.98 12.33
CA PHE A 55 -4.84 -5.78 13.61
C PHE A 55 -5.24 -7.16 14.16
N PRO A 56 -5.00 -7.48 15.44
CA PRO A 56 -5.84 -8.45 16.11
C PRO A 56 -7.25 -7.84 16.18
N ALA A 57 -8.21 -8.48 15.51
CA ALA A 57 -9.64 -8.36 15.72
C ALA A 57 -10.16 -7.02 16.28
N GLY A 58 -10.70 -6.15 15.42
CA GLY A 58 -11.56 -5.06 15.88
C GLY A 58 -12.80 -5.57 16.63
N ALA A 59 -13.73 -4.68 16.98
CA ALA A 59 -14.93 -4.99 17.77
C ALA A 59 -15.81 -6.14 17.21
N ALA A 60 -15.61 -6.54 15.95
CA ALA A 60 -16.32 -7.63 15.28
C ALA A 60 -15.44 -8.82 14.85
N ASN A 61 -14.16 -8.90 15.24
CA ASN A 61 -13.21 -9.92 14.73
C ASN A 61 -12.94 -9.84 13.20
N VAL A 62 -13.45 -8.82 12.51
CA VAL A 62 -13.31 -8.62 11.06
C VAL A 62 -12.25 -7.54 10.79
N PRO A 63 -11.43 -7.68 9.73
CA PRO A 63 -10.53 -6.61 9.27
C PRO A 63 -11.32 -5.33 8.99
N PHE A 64 -10.83 -4.18 9.44
CA PHE A 64 -11.47 -2.88 9.24
C PHE A 64 -10.43 -1.84 8.84
N CYS A 65 -10.90 -0.75 8.23
CA CYS A 65 -10.15 0.48 8.08
C CYS A 65 -10.80 1.60 8.89
N THR A 66 -10.01 2.60 9.27
CA THR A 66 -10.52 3.80 9.95
C THR A 66 -10.54 4.94 8.95
N VAL A 67 -11.70 5.58 8.79
CA VAL A 67 -11.91 6.66 7.83
C VAL A 67 -11.91 8.01 8.55
N PHE A 68 -11.17 8.95 7.98
CA PHE A 68 -10.99 10.32 8.47
C PHE A 68 -11.46 11.32 7.41
N ALA A 69 -11.90 12.50 7.86
CA ALA A 69 -12.34 13.58 6.98
C ALA A 69 -11.17 14.41 6.43
N SER A 70 -9.95 14.23 6.94
CA SER A 70 -8.77 14.93 6.47
C SER A 70 -7.55 14.02 6.40
N LEU A 71 -6.68 14.28 5.42
CA LEU A 71 -5.44 13.54 5.26
C LEU A 71 -4.52 13.72 6.47
N THR A 72 -4.47 14.93 7.04
CA THR A 72 -3.64 15.24 8.21
C THR A 72 -4.04 14.42 9.42
N GLU A 73 -5.34 14.26 9.69
CA GLU A 73 -5.82 13.40 10.79
C GLU A 73 -5.49 11.93 10.55
N ALA A 74 -5.69 11.44 9.32
CA ALA A 74 -5.35 10.07 8.95
C ALA A 74 -3.86 9.79 9.15
N VAL A 75 -2.99 10.74 8.77
CA VAL A 75 -1.54 10.64 8.96
C VAL A 75 -1.17 10.63 10.43
N ASN A 76 -1.68 11.59 11.21
CA ASN A 76 -1.38 11.69 12.65
C ASN A 76 -1.85 10.42 13.37
N HIS A 77 -3.01 9.88 12.99
CA HIS A 77 -3.51 8.63 13.53
C HIS A 77 -2.60 7.45 13.16
N ALA A 78 -2.25 7.30 11.89
CA ALA A 78 -1.38 6.24 11.42
C ALA A 78 0.00 6.28 12.09
N GLU A 79 0.61 7.46 12.25
CA GLU A 79 1.89 7.64 12.94
C GLU A 79 1.79 7.29 14.43
N LYS A 80 0.67 7.64 15.08
CA LYS A 80 0.40 7.25 16.47
C LYS A 80 0.28 5.73 16.60
N GLN A 81 -0.52 5.09 15.76
CA GLN A 81 -0.73 3.63 15.78
C GLN A 81 0.57 2.86 15.56
N VAL A 82 1.37 3.30 14.60
CA VAL A 82 2.67 2.70 14.28
C VAL A 82 3.70 2.90 15.40
N ARG A 83 3.59 3.99 16.16
CA ARG A 83 4.44 4.25 17.33
C ARG A 83 4.05 3.36 18.51
N GLU A 84 2.75 3.14 18.72
CA GLU A 84 2.21 2.26 19.76
C GLU A 84 2.42 0.77 19.42
N CYS A 85 2.36 0.43 18.13
CA CYS A 85 2.60 -0.91 17.60
C CYS A 85 3.69 -0.88 16.52
N PRO A 86 4.98 -0.99 16.89
CA PRO A 86 6.10 -0.92 15.95
C PRO A 86 6.09 -2.00 14.85
N ASP A 87 5.38 -3.10 15.05
CA ASP A 87 5.23 -4.19 14.08
C ASP A 87 4.07 -3.95 13.10
N LEU A 88 3.45 -2.76 13.12
CA LEU A 88 2.32 -2.40 12.28
C LEU A 88 2.77 -1.60 11.03
N ARG A 89 2.04 -1.78 9.94
CA ARG A 89 2.06 -0.91 8.77
C ARG A 89 0.67 -0.34 8.54
N CYS A 90 0.61 0.97 8.42
CA CYS A 90 -0.60 1.73 8.13
C CYS A 90 -0.50 2.30 6.71
N THR A 91 -1.47 1.97 5.86
CA THR A 91 -1.52 2.45 4.47
C THR A 91 -2.76 3.33 4.29
N ILE A 92 -2.58 4.52 3.74
CA ILE A 92 -3.63 5.52 3.58
C ILE A 92 -4.10 5.53 2.12
N TYR A 93 -5.41 5.39 1.92
CA TYR A 93 -6.08 5.46 0.63
C TYR A 93 -7.10 6.59 0.61
N ASP A 94 -7.38 7.12 -0.58
CA ASP A 94 -8.51 8.02 -0.80
C ASP A 94 -9.80 7.21 -1.09
N HIS A 95 -10.89 7.93 -1.36
CA HIS A 95 -12.17 7.36 -1.81
C HIS A 95 -12.08 6.47 -3.07
N ARG A 96 -11.00 6.54 -3.87
CA ARG A 96 -10.82 5.67 -5.04
C ARG A 96 -10.24 4.30 -4.68
N GLY A 97 -9.83 4.11 -3.43
CA GLY A 97 -9.40 2.83 -2.91
C GLY A 97 -8.17 2.25 -3.60
N PHE A 98 -8.27 0.98 -4.02
CA PHE A 98 -7.17 0.23 -4.65
C PHE A 98 -6.98 0.50 -6.15
N VAL A 99 -7.73 1.43 -6.75
CA VAL A 99 -7.58 1.79 -8.17
C VAL A 99 -6.24 2.49 -8.45
N GLY A 100 -5.55 2.99 -7.42
CA GLY A 100 -4.25 3.64 -7.52
C GLY A 100 -3.26 3.24 -6.41
N PRO A 101 -2.02 3.76 -6.48
CA PRO A 101 -1.08 3.59 -5.38
C PRO A 101 -1.62 4.28 -4.12
N PRO A 102 -1.29 3.77 -2.92
CA PRO A 102 -1.69 4.43 -1.69
C PRO A 102 -1.10 5.84 -1.61
N LEU A 103 -1.86 6.76 -1.02
CA LEU A 103 -1.42 8.13 -0.80
C LEU A 103 -0.23 8.19 0.13
N LYS A 104 -0.21 7.35 1.17
CA LYS A 104 0.90 7.27 2.11
C LYS A 104 1.01 5.86 2.69
N ASP A 105 2.23 5.42 2.92
CA ASP A 105 2.55 4.13 3.53
C ASP A 105 3.48 4.41 4.72
N ILE A 106 2.98 4.18 5.94
CA ILE A 106 3.67 4.45 7.20
C ILE A 106 3.96 3.11 7.87
N ARG A 107 5.25 2.83 8.07
CA ARG A 107 5.73 1.55 8.60
C ARG A 107 6.38 1.76 9.94
N GLY A 108 6.09 0.87 10.88
CA GLY A 108 6.78 0.88 12.17
C GLY A 108 8.19 0.39 12.07
N ALA A 109 9.00 0.78 13.04
CA ALA A 109 10.41 0.41 13.10
C ALA A 109 10.61 -1.12 13.19
N GLY A 110 9.64 -1.84 13.75
CA GLY A 110 9.62 -3.30 13.87
C GLY A 110 8.95 -4.02 12.70
N PHE A 111 8.27 -3.30 11.80
CA PHE A 111 7.51 -3.91 10.71
C PHE A 111 8.43 -4.68 9.76
N LYS A 112 8.40 -6.02 9.88
CA LYS A 112 9.02 -6.93 8.92
C LYS A 112 7.96 -7.31 7.90
N ASP A 113 8.16 -6.88 6.67
CA ASP A 113 7.28 -7.23 5.56
C ASP A 113 7.42 -8.74 5.29
N LYS A 114 6.52 -9.54 5.91
CA LYS A 114 6.57 -11.00 5.94
C LYS A 114 6.53 -11.64 4.55
N PHE A 115 6.11 -10.87 3.54
CA PHE A 115 6.05 -11.29 2.14
C PHE A 115 7.01 -10.54 1.22
N SER A 116 7.77 -9.56 1.71
CA SER A 116 8.87 -9.02 0.94
C SER A 116 10.00 -10.04 0.95
N LEU A 117 10.14 -10.79 -0.14
CA LEU A 117 11.37 -11.52 -0.42
C LEU A 117 12.52 -10.53 -0.29
N SER A 118 13.47 -10.83 0.61
CA SER A 118 14.62 -9.98 0.85
C SER A 118 15.26 -9.59 -0.49
N PRO A 119 15.64 -8.32 -0.70
CA PRO A 119 16.34 -7.90 -1.91
C PRO A 119 17.55 -8.79 -2.24
N ALA A 120 18.23 -9.30 -1.20
CA ALA A 120 19.32 -10.24 -1.35
C ALA A 120 18.84 -11.58 -1.93
N PHE A 121 17.76 -12.16 -1.38
CA PHE A 121 17.20 -13.41 -1.88
C PHE A 121 16.74 -13.27 -3.34
N ARG A 122 16.07 -12.17 -3.69
CA ARG A 122 15.63 -11.89 -5.06
C ARG A 122 16.81 -11.83 -6.05
N ARG A 123 17.93 -11.21 -5.65
CA ARG A 123 19.16 -11.17 -6.45
C ARG A 123 19.78 -12.55 -6.62
N TRP A 124 19.96 -13.30 -5.52
CA TRP A 124 20.56 -14.63 -5.57
C TRP A 124 19.70 -15.64 -6.35
N ALA A 125 18.37 -15.53 -6.24
CA ALA A 125 17.41 -16.36 -6.97
C ALA A 125 17.46 -16.15 -8.49
N GLY A 126 17.91 -14.99 -8.98
CA GLY A 126 18.18 -14.77 -10.41
C GLY A 126 19.60 -15.16 -10.81
N VAL A 127 20.59 -14.75 -10.01
CA VAL A 127 22.02 -14.96 -10.29
C VAL A 127 22.37 -16.45 -10.34
N ILE A 128 21.98 -17.24 -9.33
CA ILE A 128 22.38 -18.65 -9.25
C ILE A 128 21.85 -19.47 -10.43
N PRO A 129 20.55 -19.41 -10.79
CA PRO A 129 20.02 -20.10 -11.97
C PRO A 129 20.66 -19.64 -13.28
N PHE A 130 20.88 -18.34 -13.46
CA PHE A 130 21.43 -17.81 -14.69
C PHE A 130 22.89 -18.23 -14.89
N PHE A 131 23.76 -17.97 -13.91
CA PHE A 131 25.18 -18.31 -14.00
C PHE A 131 25.43 -19.81 -13.88
N GLY A 132 24.65 -20.51 -13.05
CA GLY A 132 24.70 -21.97 -12.94
C GLY A 132 24.28 -22.66 -14.23
N GLY A 133 23.18 -22.22 -14.86
CA GLY A 133 22.74 -22.74 -16.16
C GLY A 133 23.73 -22.42 -17.28
N SER A 134 24.32 -21.23 -17.28
CA SER A 134 25.37 -20.84 -18.23
C SER A 134 26.62 -21.72 -18.08
N ALA A 135 27.09 -21.95 -16.85
CA ALA A 135 28.25 -22.80 -16.59
C ALA A 135 28.02 -24.25 -17.03
N LEU A 136 26.86 -24.83 -16.74
CA LEU A 136 26.47 -26.16 -17.21
C LEU A 136 26.47 -26.27 -18.73
N THR A 137 25.95 -25.25 -19.41
CA THR A 137 25.92 -25.19 -20.88
C THR A 137 27.34 -25.09 -21.47
N ILE A 138 28.22 -24.30 -20.85
CA ILE A 138 29.62 -24.17 -21.28
C ILE A 138 30.39 -25.48 -21.07
N ILE A 139 30.17 -26.17 -19.96
CA ILE A 139 30.82 -27.47 -19.69
C ILE A 139 30.39 -28.50 -20.74
N ASP A 140 29.08 -28.60 -21.03
CA ASP A 140 28.59 -29.55 -22.02
C ASP A 140 29.13 -29.24 -23.42
N TRP A 141 29.22 -27.96 -23.79
CA TRP A 141 29.88 -27.51 -25.02
C TRP A 141 31.34 -27.96 -25.09
N ARG A 142 32.08 -27.84 -23.99
CA ARG A 142 33.50 -28.28 -23.93
C ARG A 142 33.68 -29.79 -24.05
N THR A 143 32.64 -30.55 -23.78
CA THR A 143 32.61 -32.01 -23.94
C THR A 143 31.92 -32.46 -25.23
N ASP A 144 31.78 -31.59 -26.23
CA ASP A 144 31.10 -31.87 -27.50
C ASP A 144 29.67 -32.43 -27.32
N PHE A 145 28.94 -31.92 -26.31
CA PHE A 145 27.59 -32.36 -25.95
C PHE A 145 27.48 -33.84 -25.58
N ALA A 146 28.58 -34.48 -25.16
CA ALA A 146 28.60 -35.89 -24.79
C ALA A 146 27.62 -36.24 -23.66
N LEU A 147 27.28 -35.27 -22.79
CA LEU A 147 26.40 -35.50 -21.66
C LEU A 147 24.95 -35.10 -21.95
N SER A 148 24.68 -34.14 -22.85
CA SER A 148 23.36 -33.69 -23.37
C SER A 148 22.28 -33.26 -22.35
N TRP A 149 22.17 -33.95 -21.22
CA TRP A 149 21.34 -33.60 -20.07
C TRP A 149 21.78 -32.31 -19.36
N PRO A 150 23.09 -31.95 -19.24
CA PRO A 150 23.49 -30.72 -18.56
C PRO A 150 23.06 -29.48 -19.34
N ALA A 151 23.17 -29.48 -20.67
CA ALA A 151 22.66 -28.39 -21.50
C ALA A 151 21.13 -28.29 -21.43
N MET A 152 20.40 -29.42 -21.39
CA MET A 152 18.95 -29.42 -21.24
C MET A 152 18.50 -28.82 -19.90
N ILE A 153 19.16 -29.18 -18.79
CA ILE A 153 18.87 -28.60 -17.47
C ILE A 153 19.30 -27.13 -17.42
N GLY A 154 20.50 -26.84 -17.93
CA GLY A 154 21.08 -25.50 -17.93
C GLY A 154 20.19 -24.49 -18.65
N THR A 155 19.73 -24.81 -19.86
CA THR A 155 18.83 -23.94 -20.64
C THR A 155 17.47 -23.72 -19.96
N ARG A 156 16.88 -24.77 -19.37
CA ARG A 156 15.60 -24.67 -18.64
C ARG A 156 15.68 -23.83 -17.37
N ILE A 157 16.83 -23.82 -16.69
CA ILE A 157 17.06 -23.04 -15.47
C ILE A 157 17.55 -21.61 -15.80
N MET A 158 18.27 -21.44 -16.91
CA MET A 158 18.79 -20.15 -17.37
C MET A 158 17.67 -19.18 -17.76
N ALA A 159 16.64 -19.63 -18.48
CA ALA A 159 15.52 -18.79 -18.90
C ALA A 159 14.75 -18.13 -17.73
N PRO A 160 14.30 -18.86 -16.68
CA PRO A 160 13.68 -18.23 -15.52
C PRO A 160 14.66 -17.39 -14.71
N GLY A 161 15.94 -17.79 -14.61
CA GLY A 161 16.98 -16.99 -13.96
C GLY A 161 17.16 -15.62 -14.61
N PHE A 162 17.23 -15.58 -15.93
CA PHE A 162 17.29 -14.33 -16.71
C PHE A 162 16.04 -13.47 -16.48
N GLY A 163 14.85 -14.07 -16.51
CA GLY A 163 13.59 -13.35 -16.26
C GLY A 163 13.56 -12.68 -14.88
N LEU A 164 14.04 -13.36 -13.84
CA LEU A 164 14.14 -12.80 -12.48
C LEU A 164 15.14 -11.65 -12.40
N LEU A 165 16.31 -11.79 -13.03
CA LEU A 165 17.32 -10.72 -13.09
C LEU A 165 16.78 -9.49 -13.82
N PHE A 166 16.10 -9.70 -14.94
CA PHE A 166 15.52 -8.62 -15.73
C PHE A 166 14.45 -7.84 -14.94
N MET A 167 13.57 -8.55 -14.22
CA MET A 167 12.57 -7.93 -13.36
C MET A 167 13.22 -7.15 -12.19
N ASP A 168 14.28 -7.67 -11.58
CA ASP A 168 15.02 -6.96 -10.52
C ASP A 168 15.65 -5.65 -11.03
N VAL A 169 16.18 -5.66 -12.26
CA VAL A 169 16.70 -4.44 -12.92
C VAL A 169 15.60 -3.42 -13.13
N ILE A 170 14.43 -3.82 -13.66
CA ILE A 170 13.28 -2.93 -13.87
C ILE A 170 12.82 -2.32 -12.55
N LEU A 171 12.65 -3.14 -11.51
CA LEU A 171 12.22 -2.67 -10.19
C LEU A 171 13.23 -1.67 -9.62
N THR A 172 14.52 -1.97 -9.70
CA THR A 172 15.59 -1.07 -9.22
C THR A 172 15.59 0.26 -9.96
N ILE A 173 15.35 0.27 -11.28
CA ILE A 173 15.24 1.51 -12.07
C ILE A 173 14.00 2.31 -11.64
N ASN A 174 12.87 1.66 -11.45
CA ASN A 174 11.62 2.32 -11.04
C ASN A 174 11.74 2.93 -9.64
N GLU A 175 12.36 2.23 -8.69
CA GLU A 175 12.63 2.77 -7.35
C GLU A 175 13.52 4.01 -7.41
N ARG A 176 14.55 4.00 -8.27
CA ARG A 176 15.43 5.17 -8.48
C ARG A 176 14.69 6.36 -9.09
N ARG A 177 13.81 6.10 -10.07
CA ARG A 177 12.97 7.14 -10.69
C ARG A 177 12.03 7.76 -9.65
N LYS A 178 11.30 6.93 -8.90
CA LYS A 178 10.40 7.39 -7.83
C LYS A 178 11.13 8.24 -6.78
N LYS A 179 12.34 7.84 -6.40
CA LYS A 179 13.16 8.63 -5.46
C LYS A 179 13.53 10.00 -6.04
N ARG A 180 13.94 10.05 -7.31
CA ARG A 180 14.28 11.31 -8.00
C ARG A 180 13.07 12.26 -8.07
N ASP A 181 11.89 11.74 -8.33
CA ASP A 181 10.66 12.55 -8.41
C ASP A 181 10.23 13.08 -7.03
N SER A 182 10.48 12.31 -5.96
CA SER A 182 10.20 12.73 -4.57
C SER A 182 11.24 13.69 -3.97
N THR A 183 12.39 13.88 -4.62
CA THR A 183 13.48 14.77 -4.17
C THR A 183 13.72 15.92 -5.16
N GLY A 184 12.82 16.09 -6.14
CA GLY A 184 12.75 17.30 -6.98
C GLY A 184 12.10 18.46 -6.22
N PRO A 185 12.50 19.71 -6.53
CA PRO A 185 12.52 20.88 -5.64
C PRO A 185 11.18 21.33 -5.07
#